data_AF-B9IJB4-F1
#
_entry.id   AF-B9IJB4-F1
#
_cell.length_a   1.000
_cell.length_b   1.000
_cell.length_c   1.000
_cell.angle_alpha   90.00
_cell.angle_beta   90.00
_cell.angle_gamma   90.00
#
_symmetry.space_group_name_H-M   'P 1'
#
loop_
_entity.id
_entity.type
_entity.pdbx_description
1 polymer ?
#
loop_
_entity_poly.entity_id
_entity_poly.type
_entity_poly.pdbx_seq_one_letter_code
_entity_poly.pdbx_strand_id
1 'polypeptide(L)'
;MAKSTVELSRPANPTLKKPSFPKKRTTMSVFCLYSPKLSIFLLALCVSLFTLYHIQSLHARTTSSPPWSFVHQWERFTNCTQEHGSMAEKLRQSVTFLPLKDLRYADKARQGHTWFMSSTYDTREEGGVQYQQFPSESSKRRLLCLKGKETHDGSWNSYALAWPEALPFNATLLKGLTFVSYNHYDYDNIWHGLSAMVPFVAWHIRNGCESPSRWILYHWGELRFEMGPWLRTLTGATFGGAPYTESFEGVNDGQPLCFEKAVVMRHNEGGMSRDRRTETYDLMRCKARMYCNVSLEGRIPEVNKQGFLVIGMTLFMRTGSRSFTNESAVIGIFEKECAKVDGCRLMVAYSNNLTFCEQVKMMSLTDILVSTHGAQLTNMFLMDKNSSVMEFFPKGWLKVAGVGQYVYHWIASWSGMRHQGAWRDLNGDECPYAEDDRRCMSIYKNGKVGFNETYFSEWARDVLNEVKIRKLEEAASKTIASTSACSCG
;
A
#
# COMPACT_ATOMS: atom_id res chain seq x y z
N MET A 1 -17.31 51.10 13.98
CA MET A 1 -17.29 52.04 12.84
C MET A 1 -17.61 51.25 11.56
N ALA A 2 -18.62 51.73 10.82
CA ALA A 2 -19.12 51.38 9.47
C ALA A 2 -18.74 50.00 8.86
N LYS A 3 -19.63 49.01 8.80
CA LYS A 3 -20.68 48.71 7.78
C LYS A 3 -20.19 48.70 6.32
N SER A 4 -20.14 47.51 5.72
CA SER A 4 -20.69 47.28 4.37
C SER A 4 -21.11 45.81 4.20
N THR A 5 -22.38 45.66 3.88
CA THR A 5 -23.17 44.46 3.55
C THR A 5 -22.86 43.94 2.14
N VAL A 6 -22.91 42.62 1.94
CA VAL A 6 -23.01 41.99 0.62
C VAL A 6 -24.33 41.22 0.58
N GLU A 7 -25.16 41.60 -0.39
CA GLU A 7 -26.53 41.13 -0.61
C GLU A 7 -26.61 39.71 -1.16
N LEU A 8 -27.66 39.04 -0.70
CA LEU A 8 -28.20 37.77 -1.14
C LEU A 8 -29.06 38.00 -2.39
N SER A 9 -28.82 37.29 -3.50
CA SER A 9 -29.75 37.26 -4.64
C SER A 9 -30.28 35.84 -4.90
N ARG A 10 -31.60 35.80 -5.12
CA ARG A 10 -32.48 34.63 -5.26
C ARG A 10 -32.36 33.96 -6.65
N PRO A 11 -32.89 32.72 -6.81
CA PRO A 11 -32.67 31.88 -7.98
C PRO A 11 -33.65 32.18 -9.12
N ALA A 12 -33.21 31.97 -10.36
CA ALA A 12 -34.04 31.97 -11.56
C ALA A 12 -33.83 30.67 -12.35
N ASN A 13 -34.93 29.96 -12.58
CA ASN A 13 -35.20 28.99 -13.64
C ASN A 13 -36.73 28.90 -13.73
N PRO A 14 -37.39 28.59 -14.88
CA PRO A 14 -36.88 27.68 -15.92
C PRO A 14 -37.20 28.11 -17.38
N THR A 15 -36.48 27.57 -18.36
CA THR A 15 -36.93 27.56 -19.77
C THR A 15 -36.97 26.15 -20.34
N LEU A 16 -38.18 25.78 -20.75
CA LEU A 16 -38.58 24.56 -21.47
C LEU A 16 -37.70 24.27 -22.69
N LYS A 17 -37.21 23.03 -22.82
CA LYS A 17 -36.78 22.45 -24.10
C LYS A 17 -37.82 21.43 -24.58
N LYS A 18 -38.36 21.67 -25.78
CA LYS A 18 -39.25 20.77 -26.52
C LYS A 18 -38.50 19.53 -27.03
N PRO A 19 -39.13 18.35 -27.10
CA PRO A 19 -38.60 17.21 -27.82
C PRO A 19 -39.06 17.23 -29.29
N SER A 20 -38.16 16.95 -30.22
CA SER A 20 -38.46 16.77 -31.65
C SER A 20 -37.97 15.41 -32.14
N PHE A 21 -38.90 14.57 -32.57
CA PHE A 21 -38.73 13.44 -33.50
C PHE A 21 -40.10 13.21 -34.17
N PRO A 22 -40.22 12.52 -35.33
CA PRO A 22 -39.25 12.21 -36.39
C PRO A 22 -39.78 12.59 -37.80
N LYS A 23 -38.93 12.60 -38.83
CA LYS A 23 -39.39 12.58 -40.24
C LYS A 23 -39.13 11.20 -40.85
N LYS A 24 -40.23 10.51 -41.18
CA LYS A 24 -40.27 9.33 -42.07
C LYS A 24 -39.91 9.74 -43.50
N ARG A 25 -39.09 8.92 -44.15
CA ARG A 25 -38.99 8.86 -45.62
C ARG A 25 -38.88 7.40 -46.06
N THR A 26 -40.01 6.86 -46.52
CA THR A 26 -40.12 5.75 -47.49
C THR A 26 -39.61 6.29 -48.85
N THR A 27 -39.04 5.55 -49.81
CA THR A 27 -39.07 4.15 -50.24
C THR A 27 -37.96 4.01 -51.31
N MET A 28 -37.32 2.85 -51.46
CA MET A 28 -37.36 2.08 -52.72
C MET A 28 -36.62 0.74 -52.57
N SER A 29 -37.34 -0.29 -53.00
CA SER A 29 -36.94 -1.69 -53.07
C SER A 29 -36.00 -1.92 -54.26
N VAL A 30 -34.91 -2.66 -54.03
CA VAL A 30 -34.19 -3.39 -55.07
C VAL A 30 -34.05 -4.83 -54.56
N PHE A 31 -34.60 -5.77 -55.32
CA PHE A 31 -34.63 -7.20 -55.03
C PHE A 31 -33.23 -7.84 -55.14
N CYS A 32 -33.05 -8.85 -54.27
CA CYS A 32 -32.31 -10.10 -54.44
C CYS A 32 -30.83 -10.09 -54.84
N LEU A 33 -30.00 -10.74 -54.00
CA LEU A 33 -29.32 -12.03 -54.29
C LEU A 33 -28.17 -12.22 -53.28
N TYR A 34 -28.47 -12.47 -52.00
CA TYR A 34 -27.47 -12.94 -51.04
C TYR A 34 -27.96 -14.21 -50.38
N SER A 35 -27.69 -15.33 -51.04
CA SER A 35 -27.79 -16.65 -50.41
C SER A 35 -26.57 -16.87 -49.53
N PRO A 36 -26.71 -17.19 -48.23
CA PRO A 36 -25.57 -17.49 -47.36
C PRO A 36 -24.71 -18.64 -47.91
N LYS A 37 -25.29 -19.54 -48.74
CA LYS A 37 -24.54 -20.60 -49.42
C LYS A 37 -23.56 -20.06 -50.48
N LEU A 38 -23.91 -18.97 -51.18
CA LEU A 38 -23.03 -18.33 -52.16
C LEU A 38 -21.86 -17.61 -51.46
N SER A 39 -22.13 -16.99 -50.31
CA SER A 39 -21.09 -16.36 -49.47
C SER A 39 -20.06 -17.39 -48.98
N ILE A 40 -20.52 -18.55 -48.50
CA ILE A 40 -19.63 -19.65 -48.08
C ILE A 40 -18.81 -20.18 -49.25
N PHE A 41 -19.42 -20.33 -50.43
CA PHE A 41 -18.73 -20.81 -51.64
C PHE A 41 -17.65 -19.83 -52.12
N LEU A 42 -17.95 -18.52 -52.11
CA LEU A 42 -16.99 -17.47 -52.45
C LEU A 42 -15.84 -17.41 -51.43
N LEU A 43 -16.14 -17.58 -50.14
CA LEU A 43 -15.13 -17.59 -49.09
C LEU A 43 -14.19 -18.81 -49.23
N ALA A 44 -14.76 -19.99 -49.51
CA ALA A 44 -14.00 -21.20 -49.78
C ALA A 44 -13.11 -21.05 -51.02
N LEU A 45 -13.65 -20.47 -52.11
CA LEU A 45 -12.89 -20.19 -53.33
C LEU A 45 -11.74 -19.22 -53.06
N CYS A 46 -11.96 -18.15 -52.30
CA CYS A 46 -10.92 -17.19 -51.92
C CYS A 46 -9.82 -17.84 -51.08
N VAL A 47 -10.18 -18.68 -50.10
CA VAL A 47 -9.19 -19.40 -49.28
C VAL A 47 -8.39 -20.39 -50.14
N SER A 48 -9.04 -21.12 -51.05
CA SER A 48 -8.36 -22.04 -51.98
C SER A 48 -7.43 -21.33 -52.96
N LEU A 49 -7.82 -20.16 -53.48
CA LEU A 49 -6.95 -19.35 -54.34
C LEU A 49 -5.77 -18.76 -53.56
N PHE A 50 -5.98 -18.36 -52.31
CA PHE A 50 -4.93 -17.84 -51.43
C PHE A 50 -3.93 -18.93 -51.04
N THR A 51 -4.38 -20.15 -50.75
CA THR A 51 -3.50 -21.29 -50.49
C THR A 51 -2.75 -21.73 -51.74
N LEU A 52 -3.39 -21.77 -52.92
CA LEU A 52 -2.72 -22.07 -54.18
C LEU A 52 -1.65 -21.01 -54.54
N TYR A 53 -1.95 -19.73 -54.33
CA TYR A 53 -0.99 -18.63 -54.50
C TYR A 53 0.19 -18.76 -53.52
N HIS A 54 -0.06 -19.14 -52.27
CA HIS A 54 1.01 -19.39 -51.31
C HIS A 54 1.85 -20.63 -51.66
N ILE A 55 1.25 -21.71 -52.17
CA ILE A 55 1.97 -22.90 -52.61
C ILE A 55 2.81 -22.58 -53.86
N GLN A 56 2.29 -21.80 -54.82
CA GLN A 56 3.06 -21.33 -55.98
C GLN A 56 4.17 -20.35 -55.58
N SER A 57 3.92 -19.44 -54.63
CA SER A 57 4.94 -18.54 -54.07
C SER A 57 6.06 -19.30 -53.34
N LEU A 58 5.72 -20.39 -52.66
CA LEU A 58 6.69 -21.28 -52.01
C LEU A 58 7.45 -22.16 -53.02
N HIS A 59 6.80 -22.63 -54.09
CA HIS A 59 7.45 -23.38 -55.18
C HIS A 59 8.31 -22.49 -56.10
N ALA A 60 7.94 -21.23 -56.30
CA ALA A 60 8.72 -20.26 -57.06
C ALA A 60 9.97 -19.78 -56.32
N ARG A 61 10.13 -20.12 -55.03
CA ARG A 61 11.36 -19.88 -54.25
C ARG A 61 12.34 -21.06 -54.23
N THR A 62 11.98 -22.22 -54.78
CA THR A 62 12.83 -23.42 -54.74
C THR A 62 13.48 -23.80 -56.06
N THR A 63 13.49 -22.92 -57.05
CA THR A 63 14.30 -23.11 -58.26
C THR A 63 15.24 -21.92 -58.50
N SER A 64 16.53 -22.26 -58.60
CA SER A 64 17.71 -21.43 -58.87
C SER A 64 18.25 -20.56 -57.72
N SER A 65 19.09 -21.16 -56.86
CA SER A 65 20.17 -20.46 -56.16
C SER A 65 21.50 -21.04 -56.64
N PRO A 66 22.47 -20.25 -57.14
CA PRO A 66 23.82 -20.74 -57.42
C PRO A 66 24.52 -21.10 -56.09
N PRO A 67 25.55 -21.96 -56.09
CA PRO A 67 26.25 -22.40 -54.87
C PRO A 67 26.89 -21.28 -54.02
N TRP A 68 26.84 -20.04 -54.50
CA TRP A 68 27.51 -18.86 -53.95
C TRP A 68 26.55 -17.97 -53.12
N SER A 69 25.24 -18.19 -53.18
CA SER A 69 24.27 -17.42 -52.38
C SER A 69 24.27 -17.84 -50.90
N PHE A 70 24.69 -19.06 -50.60
CA PHE A 70 24.80 -19.56 -49.22
C PHE A 70 25.93 -18.86 -48.46
N VAL A 71 27.04 -18.54 -49.14
CA VAL A 71 28.21 -17.88 -48.54
C VAL A 71 27.90 -16.41 -48.23
N HIS A 72 27.28 -15.67 -49.16
CA HIS A 72 26.86 -14.29 -48.89
C HIS A 72 25.73 -14.17 -47.87
N GLN A 73 24.85 -15.18 -47.79
CA GLN A 73 23.84 -15.23 -46.73
C GLN A 73 24.50 -15.49 -45.37
N TRP A 74 25.48 -16.39 -45.29
CA TRP A 74 26.25 -16.66 -44.08
C TRP A 74 27.10 -15.46 -43.67
N GLU A 75 27.81 -14.81 -44.59
CA GLU A 75 28.57 -13.56 -44.35
C GLU A 75 27.66 -12.42 -43.84
N ARG A 76 26.43 -12.32 -44.36
CA ARG A 76 25.45 -11.34 -43.90
C ARG A 76 24.90 -11.69 -42.51
N PHE A 77 24.70 -12.97 -42.21
CA PHE A 77 24.33 -13.46 -40.87
C PHE A 77 25.48 -13.28 -39.85
N THR A 78 26.74 -13.49 -40.25
CA THR A 78 27.92 -13.28 -39.39
C THR A 78 28.21 -11.79 -39.18
N ASN A 79 28.02 -10.94 -40.20
CA ASN A 79 28.16 -9.49 -40.06
C ASN A 79 27.04 -8.90 -39.20
N CYS A 80 25.79 -9.34 -39.35
CA CYS A 80 24.72 -8.93 -38.45
C CYS A 80 24.97 -9.38 -37.00
N THR A 81 25.46 -10.59 -36.75
CA THR A 81 25.79 -11.03 -35.38
C THR A 81 27.00 -10.29 -34.80
N GLN A 82 28.01 -9.94 -35.60
CA GLN A 82 29.13 -9.09 -35.17
C GLN A 82 28.73 -7.64 -34.90
N GLU A 83 27.88 -7.03 -35.74
CA GLU A 83 27.35 -5.68 -35.52
C GLU A 83 26.44 -5.63 -34.28
N HIS A 84 25.56 -6.63 -34.10
CA HIS A 84 24.75 -6.76 -32.88
C HIS A 84 25.62 -6.95 -31.63
N GLY A 85 26.66 -7.78 -31.70
CA GLY A 85 27.62 -7.95 -30.61
C GLY A 85 28.38 -6.65 -30.29
N SER A 86 28.83 -5.91 -31.32
CA SER A 86 29.48 -4.61 -31.18
C SER A 86 28.55 -3.56 -30.57
N MET A 87 27.27 -3.57 -30.96
CA MET A 87 26.26 -2.66 -30.42
C MET A 87 25.91 -2.98 -28.97
N ALA A 88 25.71 -4.27 -28.64
CA ALA A 88 25.46 -4.71 -27.26
C ALA A 88 26.63 -4.35 -26.33
N GLU A 89 27.86 -4.48 -26.83
CA GLU A 89 29.05 -4.11 -26.09
C GLU A 89 29.17 -2.59 -25.85
N LYS A 90 28.87 -1.77 -26.87
CA LYS A 90 28.77 -0.30 -26.71
C LYS A 90 27.67 0.09 -25.72
N LEU A 91 26.51 -0.57 -25.78
CA LEU A 91 25.40 -0.34 -24.85
C LEU A 91 25.81 -0.69 -23.42
N ARG A 92 26.49 -1.82 -23.22
CA ARG A 92 27.05 -2.24 -21.93
C ARG A 92 28.02 -1.20 -21.37
N GLN A 93 28.93 -0.70 -22.19
CA GLN A 93 29.90 0.33 -21.81
C GLN A 93 29.25 1.68 -21.49
N SER A 94 28.08 1.97 -22.08
CA SER A 94 27.33 3.21 -21.86
C SER A 94 26.52 3.23 -20.55
N VAL A 95 26.40 2.10 -19.85
CA VAL A 95 25.61 2.04 -18.61
C VAL A 95 26.25 2.92 -17.53
N THR A 96 25.52 3.96 -17.14
CA THR A 96 25.97 4.94 -16.14
C THR A 96 25.29 4.68 -14.80
N PHE A 97 26.07 4.55 -13.74
CA PHE A 97 25.57 4.45 -12.37
C PHE A 97 25.38 5.84 -11.78
N LEU A 98 24.17 6.08 -11.26
CA LEU A 98 23.76 7.30 -10.57
C LEU A 98 23.65 7.01 -9.06
N PRO A 99 23.91 7.98 -8.18
CA PRO A 99 23.75 7.78 -6.75
C PRO A 99 22.29 7.47 -6.41
N LEU A 100 22.06 6.48 -5.54
CA LEU A 100 20.73 6.23 -4.99
C LEU A 100 20.25 7.45 -4.22
N LYS A 101 21.10 7.99 -3.33
CA LYS A 101 20.85 9.20 -2.56
C LYS A 101 21.37 10.43 -3.30
N ASP A 102 20.48 11.15 -3.97
CA ASP A 102 20.82 12.40 -4.64
C ASP A 102 20.90 13.57 -3.66
N LEU A 103 22.12 13.97 -3.32
CA LEU A 103 22.40 15.02 -2.34
C LEU A 103 21.87 16.40 -2.75
N ARG A 104 21.54 16.62 -4.02
CA ARG A 104 20.91 17.87 -4.49
C ARG A 104 19.52 18.10 -3.87
N TYR A 105 18.89 17.04 -3.37
CA TYR A 105 17.56 17.07 -2.77
C TYR A 105 17.54 16.70 -1.28
N ALA A 106 18.71 16.70 -0.61
CA ALA A 106 18.83 16.27 0.78
C ALA A 106 17.99 17.10 1.77
N ASP A 107 17.88 18.42 1.53
CA ASP A 107 17.06 19.35 2.31
C ASP A 107 15.55 19.17 2.10
N LYS A 108 15.17 18.47 1.02
CA LYS A 108 13.78 18.21 0.61
C LYS A 108 13.47 16.72 0.49
N ALA A 109 14.21 15.86 1.19
CA ALA A 109 14.09 14.40 1.10
C ALA A 109 12.67 13.84 1.31
N ARG A 110 11.78 14.62 1.94
CA ARG A 110 10.37 14.28 2.22
C ARG A 110 9.36 14.88 1.23
N GLN A 111 9.80 15.66 0.24
CA GLN A 111 8.93 16.34 -0.71
C GLN A 111 9.00 15.63 -2.07
N GLY A 112 7.92 15.00 -2.53
CA GLY A 112 7.54 14.62 -3.92
C GLY A 112 8.58 14.03 -4.89
N HIS A 113 9.74 14.66 -5.03
CA HIS A 113 10.96 14.13 -5.62
C HIS A 113 11.84 13.61 -4.49
N THR A 114 11.61 12.36 -4.07
CA THR A 114 12.52 11.74 -3.12
C THR A 114 13.93 11.79 -3.71
N TRP A 115 14.91 12.21 -2.92
CA TRP A 115 16.34 12.07 -3.26
C TRP A 115 16.74 10.66 -3.72
N PHE A 116 15.91 9.65 -3.42
CA PHE A 116 16.11 8.24 -3.76
C PHE A 116 15.72 7.98 -5.22
N MET A 117 16.68 7.59 -6.05
CA MET A 117 16.50 7.34 -7.49
C MET A 117 15.87 8.53 -8.24
N SER A 118 16.33 9.75 -7.95
CA SER A 118 15.74 11.01 -8.42
C SER A 118 15.67 11.20 -9.95
N SER A 119 16.43 10.45 -10.76
CA SER A 119 16.46 10.60 -12.22
C SER A 119 15.31 9.91 -12.96
N THR A 120 14.49 9.16 -12.23
CA THR A 120 13.37 8.38 -12.77
C THR A 120 12.05 8.86 -12.18
N TYR A 121 11.02 8.93 -13.02
CA TYR A 121 9.68 9.33 -12.61
C TYR A 121 8.89 8.12 -12.12
N ASP A 122 8.01 8.37 -11.15
CA ASP A 122 7.06 7.36 -10.70
C ASP A 122 5.92 7.21 -11.72
N THR A 123 5.51 5.98 -11.96
CA THR A 123 4.20 5.67 -12.50
C THR A 123 3.14 6.13 -11.51
N ARG A 124 2.14 6.86 -12.01
CA ARG A 124 1.01 7.36 -11.23
C ARG A 124 -0.27 6.75 -11.76
N GLU A 125 -0.91 5.97 -10.93
CA GLU A 125 -2.25 5.45 -11.22
C GLU A 125 -3.30 6.28 -10.49
N GLU A 126 -4.45 6.49 -11.13
CA GLU A 126 -5.56 7.21 -10.52
C GLU A 126 -5.99 6.51 -9.22
N GLY A 127 -5.94 7.28 -8.12
CA GLY A 127 -6.24 6.79 -6.77
C GLY A 127 -5.36 5.62 -6.29
N GLY A 128 -4.27 5.31 -6.98
CA GLY A 128 -3.38 4.19 -6.71
C GLY A 128 -2.07 4.60 -6.02
N VAL A 129 -1.12 3.66 -6.01
CA VAL A 129 0.23 3.88 -5.46
C VAL A 129 1.14 4.56 -6.48
N GLN A 130 2.17 5.25 -5.99
CA GLN A 130 3.24 5.82 -6.81
C GLN A 130 4.46 4.90 -6.73
N TYR A 131 4.87 4.37 -7.86
CA TYR A 131 5.91 3.33 -7.93
C TYR A 131 6.72 3.40 -9.21
N GLN A 132 7.86 2.73 -9.23
CA GLN A 132 8.64 2.51 -10.45
C GLN A 132 8.67 1.03 -10.74
N GLN A 133 8.61 0.65 -12.01
CA GLN A 133 8.65 -0.75 -12.43
C GLN A 133 9.69 -0.95 -13.52
N PHE A 134 10.43 -2.03 -13.41
CA PHE A 134 11.49 -2.42 -14.33
C PHE A 134 11.38 -3.93 -14.63
N PRO A 135 11.50 -4.34 -15.89
CA PRO A 135 11.39 -3.51 -17.09
C PRO A 135 9.96 -2.96 -17.27
N SER A 136 9.85 -1.79 -17.91
CA SER A 136 8.57 -1.18 -18.29
C SER A 136 8.73 -0.32 -19.55
N GLU A 137 7.63 0.16 -20.12
CA GLU A 137 7.69 1.11 -21.23
C GLU A 137 8.42 2.41 -20.85
N SER A 138 8.20 2.93 -19.64
CA SER A 138 8.87 4.14 -19.16
C SER A 138 10.37 3.93 -18.95
N SER A 139 10.79 2.73 -18.53
CA SER A 139 12.20 2.37 -18.49
C SER A 139 12.79 2.04 -19.86
N LYS A 140 11.99 2.06 -20.94
CA LYS A 140 12.36 1.55 -22.27
C LYS A 140 12.86 0.10 -22.19
N ARG A 141 12.10 -0.75 -21.50
CA ARG A 141 12.39 -2.19 -21.29
C ARG A 141 13.73 -2.49 -20.62
N ARG A 142 14.39 -1.49 -20.01
CA ARG A 142 15.63 -1.69 -19.25
C ARG A 142 15.34 -2.22 -17.85
N LEU A 143 16.22 -3.10 -17.38
CA LEU A 143 16.27 -3.65 -16.03
C LEU A 143 16.88 -2.65 -15.05
N LEU A 144 16.48 -2.74 -13.79
CA LEU A 144 17.14 -2.05 -12.69
C LEU A 144 18.40 -2.82 -12.30
N CYS A 145 19.52 -2.10 -12.20
CA CYS A 145 20.77 -2.62 -11.62
C CYS A 145 21.15 -1.78 -10.40
N LEU A 146 21.51 -2.44 -9.30
CA LEU A 146 21.99 -1.82 -8.08
C LEU A 146 23.46 -2.17 -7.86
N LYS A 147 24.19 -1.26 -7.23
CA LYS A 147 25.61 -1.42 -6.91
C LYS A 147 25.93 -0.69 -5.61
N GLY A 148 26.67 -1.36 -4.74
CA GLY A 148 26.99 -0.90 -3.39
C GLY A 148 26.17 -1.63 -2.32
N LYS A 149 26.77 -1.78 -1.15
CA LYS A 149 26.18 -2.45 0.03
C LYS A 149 26.33 -1.59 1.28
N GLU A 150 26.43 -0.27 1.10
CA GLU A 150 26.78 0.62 2.20
C GLU A 150 25.61 0.79 3.18
N THR A 151 25.92 0.72 4.47
CA THR A 151 24.94 0.65 5.57
C THR A 151 24.96 1.88 6.48
N HIS A 152 25.92 2.79 6.26
CA HIS A 152 26.11 4.01 7.06
C HIS A 152 26.09 5.28 6.20
N ASP A 153 26.63 5.25 4.98
CA ASP A 153 26.52 6.36 4.04
C ASP A 153 25.84 5.96 2.74
N GLY A 154 24.54 6.23 2.67
CA GLY A 154 23.70 5.91 1.52
C GLY A 154 24.09 6.59 0.20
N SER A 155 25.01 7.56 0.21
CA SER A 155 25.53 8.18 -1.03
C SER A 155 26.48 7.26 -1.81
N TRP A 156 27.01 6.22 -1.17
CA TRP A 156 27.89 5.22 -1.81
C TRP A 156 27.13 4.11 -2.51
N ASN A 157 25.81 4.05 -2.33
CA ASN A 157 24.96 3.13 -3.08
C ASN A 157 24.47 3.80 -4.36
N SER A 158 24.38 3.03 -5.44
CA SER A 158 24.10 3.54 -6.78
C SER A 158 23.17 2.61 -7.56
N TYR A 159 22.52 3.16 -8.59
CA TYR A 159 21.66 2.43 -9.49
C TYR A 159 21.95 2.78 -10.95
N ALA A 160 21.62 1.87 -11.85
CA ALA A 160 21.66 2.08 -13.29
C ALA A 160 20.49 1.36 -13.96
N LEU A 161 20.21 1.73 -15.21
CA LEU A 161 19.27 1.02 -16.08
C LEU A 161 20.02 0.41 -17.26
N ALA A 162 19.86 -0.89 -17.48
CA ALA A 162 20.54 -1.62 -18.55
C ALA A 162 19.57 -2.48 -19.35
N TRP A 163 19.85 -2.68 -20.64
CA TRP A 163 19.08 -3.61 -21.47
C TRP A 163 19.40 -5.06 -21.07
N PRO A 164 18.43 -5.99 -21.12
CA PRO A 164 18.65 -7.40 -20.76
C PRO A 164 19.83 -8.04 -21.52
N GLU A 165 20.05 -7.65 -22.77
CA GLU A 165 21.10 -8.17 -23.66
C GLU A 165 22.45 -7.47 -23.47
N ALA A 166 22.48 -6.35 -22.72
CA ALA A 166 23.64 -5.48 -22.55
C ALA A 166 23.83 -5.06 -21.09
N LEU A 167 23.77 -6.02 -20.16
CA LEU A 167 24.05 -5.79 -18.74
C LEU A 167 25.49 -5.31 -18.52
N PRO A 168 25.77 -4.50 -17.47
CA PRO A 168 27.12 -4.07 -17.11
C PRO A 168 28.10 -5.23 -16.97
N PHE A 169 29.41 -4.95 -17.13
CA PHE A 169 30.43 -5.97 -16.91
C PHE A 169 30.35 -6.56 -15.50
N ASN A 170 30.54 -7.89 -15.44
CA ASN A 170 30.49 -8.69 -14.21
C ASN A 170 29.15 -8.60 -13.46
N ALA A 171 28.09 -8.08 -14.08
CA ALA A 171 26.77 -8.01 -13.46
C ALA A 171 26.17 -9.40 -13.29
N THR A 172 25.52 -9.63 -12.15
CA THR A 172 24.72 -10.83 -11.92
C THR A 172 23.25 -10.50 -12.12
N LEU A 173 22.56 -11.28 -12.95
CA LEU A 173 21.11 -11.17 -13.13
C LEU A 173 20.38 -12.05 -12.12
N LEU A 174 19.59 -11.41 -11.26
CA LEU A 174 18.74 -12.08 -10.26
C LEU A 174 17.32 -12.23 -10.80
N LYS A 175 16.86 -13.49 -10.86
CA LYS A 175 15.54 -13.86 -11.38
C LYS A 175 14.41 -13.60 -10.37
N GLY A 176 13.19 -13.48 -10.87
CA GLY A 176 11.98 -13.26 -10.08
C GLY A 176 11.71 -11.78 -9.77
N LEU A 177 10.62 -11.54 -9.05
CA LEU A 177 10.17 -10.20 -8.68
C LEU A 177 10.93 -9.70 -7.44
N THR A 178 11.52 -8.51 -7.57
CA THR A 178 12.20 -7.82 -6.48
C THR A 178 11.41 -6.61 -6.03
N PHE A 179 11.09 -6.54 -4.74
CA PHE A 179 10.57 -5.32 -4.14
C PHE A 179 11.70 -4.49 -3.54
N VAL A 180 11.83 -3.24 -3.98
CA VAL A 180 12.82 -2.29 -3.49
C VAL A 180 12.09 -1.21 -2.70
N SER A 181 12.16 -1.30 -1.39
CA SER A 181 11.55 -0.33 -0.48
C SER A 181 12.58 0.73 -0.11
N TYR A 182 12.24 1.99 -0.32
CA TYR A 182 12.93 3.11 0.31
C TYR A 182 12.00 3.74 1.35
N ASN A 183 12.46 3.82 2.59
CA ASN A 183 11.77 4.50 3.67
C ASN A 183 12.65 5.62 4.24
N HIS A 184 12.07 6.82 4.42
CA HIS A 184 12.76 7.90 5.13
C HIS A 184 12.85 7.62 6.63
N TYR A 185 12.02 6.73 7.15
CA TYR A 185 12.05 6.22 8.51
C TYR A 185 12.66 4.81 8.56
N ASP A 186 12.90 4.28 9.76
CA ASP A 186 13.38 2.92 9.95
C ASP A 186 12.30 1.85 9.65
N TYR A 187 12.70 0.58 9.68
CA TYR A 187 11.81 -0.58 9.53
C TYR A 187 11.52 -1.29 10.86
N ASP A 188 12.02 -0.76 11.98
CA ASP A 188 11.89 -1.36 13.31
C ASP A 188 10.62 -0.87 14.02
N ASN A 189 10.33 0.42 13.88
CA ASN A 189 9.10 1.01 14.37
C ASN A 189 7.91 0.52 13.55
N ILE A 190 6.92 -0.05 14.23
CA ILE A 190 5.76 -0.69 13.57
C ILE A 190 4.95 0.25 12.68
N TRP A 191 4.80 1.54 13.03
CA TRP A 191 4.11 2.50 12.17
C TRP A 191 4.96 2.84 10.94
N HIS A 192 6.25 3.14 11.15
CA HIS A 192 7.17 3.47 10.06
C HIS A 192 7.27 2.34 9.05
N GLY A 193 7.48 1.11 9.54
CA GLY A 193 7.54 -0.10 8.74
C GLY A 193 6.23 -0.38 8.00
N LEU A 194 5.08 -0.23 8.68
CA LEU A 194 3.77 -0.41 8.06
C LEU A 194 3.59 0.55 6.87
N SER A 195 3.91 1.82 7.03
CA SER A 195 3.78 2.84 5.97
C SER A 195 4.67 2.57 4.74
N ALA A 196 5.78 1.86 4.93
CA ALA A 196 6.65 1.43 3.83
C ALA A 196 6.15 0.15 3.13
N MET A 197 5.35 -0.68 3.81
CA MET A 197 4.84 -1.94 3.29
C MET A 197 3.49 -1.79 2.58
N VAL A 198 2.58 -0.96 3.10
CA VAL A 198 1.20 -0.78 2.56
C VAL A 198 1.18 -0.51 1.04
N PRO A 199 2.06 0.34 0.47
CA PRO A 199 2.08 0.55 -0.98
C PRO A 199 2.35 -0.72 -1.80
N PHE A 200 3.20 -1.63 -1.30
CA PHE A 200 3.46 -2.91 -1.97
C PHE A 200 2.27 -3.84 -1.92
N VAL A 201 1.50 -3.83 -0.83
CA VAL A 201 0.28 -4.64 -0.71
C VAL A 201 -0.78 -4.14 -1.70
N ALA A 202 -0.94 -2.82 -1.81
CA ALA A 202 -1.84 -2.22 -2.80
C ALA A 202 -1.43 -2.57 -4.25
N TRP A 203 -0.12 -2.53 -4.54
CA TRP A 203 0.41 -2.96 -5.83
C TRP A 203 0.15 -4.45 -6.09
N HIS A 204 0.39 -5.29 -5.08
CA HIS A 204 0.14 -6.73 -5.14
C HIS A 204 -1.32 -7.06 -5.47
N ILE A 205 -2.28 -6.39 -4.82
CA ILE A 205 -3.71 -6.54 -5.11
C ILE A 205 -4.02 -6.28 -6.58
N ARG A 206 -3.48 -5.19 -7.13
CA ARG A 206 -3.74 -4.81 -8.53
C ARG A 206 -3.05 -5.70 -9.55
N ASN A 207 -1.94 -6.33 -9.19
CA ASN A 207 -1.10 -7.12 -10.11
C ASN A 207 -1.33 -8.63 -9.94
N GLY A 208 -2.59 -9.04 -9.73
CA GLY A 208 -2.95 -10.45 -9.67
C GLY A 208 -2.30 -11.21 -8.51
N CYS A 209 -2.04 -10.51 -7.41
CA CYS A 209 -1.45 -11.07 -6.19
C CYS A 209 -0.03 -11.64 -6.42
N GLU A 210 0.76 -10.99 -7.29
CA GLU A 210 2.16 -11.35 -7.49
C GLU A 210 2.97 -11.09 -6.21
N SER A 211 3.62 -12.14 -5.68
CA SER A 211 4.48 -12.05 -4.49
C SER A 211 5.95 -11.87 -4.89
N PRO A 212 6.72 -11.07 -4.13
CA PRO A 212 8.13 -10.88 -4.40
C PRO A 212 8.93 -12.14 -4.05
N SER A 213 9.95 -12.43 -4.85
CA SER A 213 10.98 -13.42 -4.50
C SER A 213 11.97 -12.88 -3.47
N ARG A 214 12.12 -11.54 -3.40
CA ARG A 214 13.06 -10.86 -2.49
C ARG A 214 12.67 -9.42 -2.22
N TRP A 215 13.13 -8.92 -1.07
CA TRP A 215 13.00 -7.53 -0.64
C TRP A 215 14.39 -6.89 -0.53
N ILE A 216 14.51 -5.64 -0.95
CA ILE A 216 15.69 -4.81 -0.72
C ILE A 216 15.20 -3.58 0.03
N LEU A 217 15.82 -3.29 1.17
CA LEU A 217 15.36 -2.24 2.07
C LEU A 217 16.41 -1.13 2.13
N TYR A 218 15.97 0.10 1.94
CA TYR A 218 16.82 1.29 2.05
C TYR A 218 16.24 2.28 3.05
N HIS A 219 17.10 2.75 3.95
CA HIS A 219 16.83 3.87 4.85
C HIS A 219 17.85 4.97 4.59
N TRP A 220 17.42 6.16 4.18
CA TRP A 220 18.34 7.25 3.78
C TRP A 220 19.37 6.88 2.69
N GLY A 221 19.02 5.88 1.86
CA GLY A 221 19.90 5.32 0.83
C GLY A 221 20.86 4.24 1.36
N GLU A 222 20.88 3.98 2.67
CA GLU A 222 21.67 2.95 3.33
C GLU A 222 20.93 1.62 3.27
N LEU A 223 21.65 0.55 2.96
CA LEU A 223 21.11 -0.79 2.88
C LEU A 223 20.73 -1.30 4.28
N ARG A 224 19.55 -1.92 4.39
CA ARG A 224 19.04 -2.52 5.62
C ARG A 224 18.75 -4.00 5.39
N PHE A 225 19.11 -4.82 6.37
CA PHE A 225 19.04 -6.27 6.27
C PHE A 225 17.81 -6.86 6.96
N GLU A 226 17.16 -6.09 7.83
CA GLU A 226 16.11 -6.60 8.69
C GLU A 226 14.90 -5.66 8.74
N MET A 227 13.77 -6.28 9.04
CA MET A 227 12.52 -5.63 9.44
C MET A 227 12.28 -5.95 10.91
N GLY A 228 11.69 -5.03 11.66
CA GLY A 228 11.25 -5.33 13.02
C GLY A 228 10.38 -6.60 13.08
N PRO A 229 10.45 -7.42 14.15
CA PRO A 229 9.80 -8.74 14.17
C PRO A 229 8.29 -8.71 13.86
N TRP A 230 7.60 -7.68 14.33
CA TRP A 230 6.17 -7.47 14.06
C TRP A 230 5.91 -7.22 12.57
N LEU A 231 6.70 -6.37 11.92
CA LEU A 231 6.59 -6.08 10.49
C LEU A 231 6.92 -7.31 9.67
N ARG A 232 8.02 -8.01 9.99
CA ARG A 232 8.42 -9.26 9.32
C ARG A 232 7.30 -10.30 9.33
N THR A 233 6.63 -10.46 10.47
CA THR A 233 5.51 -11.40 10.64
C THR A 233 4.30 -10.98 9.80
N LEU A 234 3.95 -9.69 9.82
CA LEU A 234 2.84 -9.15 9.00
C LEU A 234 3.12 -9.26 7.50
N THR A 235 4.33 -8.92 7.05
CA THR A 235 4.78 -9.10 5.67
C THR A 235 4.65 -10.56 5.28
N GLY A 236 5.11 -11.47 6.14
CA GLY A 236 5.04 -12.89 5.88
C GLY A 236 3.61 -13.43 5.77
N ALA A 237 2.73 -13.00 6.68
CA ALA A 237 1.31 -13.32 6.63
C ALA A 237 0.65 -12.81 5.33
N THR A 238 1.02 -11.60 4.90
CA THR A 238 0.42 -10.93 3.74
C THR A 238 0.83 -11.57 2.42
N PHE A 239 2.11 -11.88 2.25
CA PHE A 239 2.68 -12.37 0.98
C PHE A 239 2.83 -13.90 0.91
N GLY A 240 2.45 -14.64 1.97
CA GLY A 240 2.39 -16.10 1.99
C GLY A 240 3.68 -16.82 2.39
N GLY A 241 4.62 -16.13 3.05
CA GLY A 241 5.88 -16.72 3.51
C GLY A 241 6.84 -15.67 4.07
N ALA A 242 7.79 -16.09 4.91
CA ALA A 242 8.74 -15.16 5.52
C ALA A 242 9.49 -14.35 4.45
N PRO A 243 9.54 -13.00 4.57
CA PRO A 243 10.21 -12.18 3.57
C PRO A 243 11.71 -12.48 3.57
N TYR A 244 12.27 -12.73 2.38
CA TYR A 244 13.71 -12.77 2.18
C TYR A 244 14.22 -11.36 1.92
N THR A 245 15.00 -10.81 2.86
CA THR A 245 15.68 -9.53 2.68
C THR A 245 17.07 -9.80 2.11
N GLU A 246 17.31 -9.24 0.93
CA GLU A 246 18.56 -9.36 0.20
C GLU A 246 19.63 -8.44 0.82
N SER A 247 20.73 -9.04 1.26
CA SER A 247 21.88 -8.36 1.88
C SER A 247 23.06 -8.17 0.93
N PHE A 248 22.98 -8.74 -0.28
CA PHE A 248 24.09 -8.80 -1.24
C PHE A 248 25.32 -9.53 -0.68
N GLU A 249 25.10 -10.53 0.17
CA GLU A 249 26.17 -11.37 0.71
C GLU A 249 26.90 -12.13 -0.41
N GLY A 250 28.23 -12.20 -0.33
CA GLY A 250 29.07 -12.84 -1.34
C GLY A 250 29.26 -12.03 -2.63
N VAL A 251 28.73 -10.81 -2.71
CA VAL A 251 28.90 -9.91 -3.86
C VAL A 251 30.15 -9.05 -3.65
N ASN A 252 31.03 -9.06 -4.66
CA ASN A 252 32.27 -8.29 -4.64
C ASN A 252 31.98 -6.78 -4.63
N ASP A 253 32.88 -6.01 -4.01
CA ASP A 253 32.74 -4.57 -3.98
C ASP A 253 32.72 -4.00 -5.40
N GLY A 254 31.66 -3.25 -5.69
CA GLY A 254 31.44 -2.62 -6.99
C GLY A 254 30.84 -3.54 -8.06
N GLN A 255 30.59 -4.82 -7.78
CA GLN A 255 29.86 -5.71 -8.68
C GLN A 255 28.37 -5.32 -8.77
N PRO A 256 27.82 -5.09 -9.97
CA PRO A 256 26.39 -4.79 -10.12
C PRO A 256 25.50 -6.02 -9.99
N LEU A 257 24.33 -5.83 -9.41
CA LEU A 257 23.23 -6.81 -9.43
C LEU A 257 22.07 -6.23 -10.21
N CYS A 258 21.66 -6.92 -11.26
CA CYS A 258 20.50 -6.53 -12.07
C CYS A 258 19.33 -7.46 -11.78
N PHE A 259 18.10 -6.94 -11.85
CA PHE A 259 16.90 -7.69 -11.49
C PHE A 259 16.02 -7.93 -12.71
N GLU A 260 15.60 -9.18 -12.90
CA GLU A 260 14.68 -9.58 -13.99
C GLU A 260 13.38 -8.77 -13.94
N LYS A 261 12.83 -8.59 -12.72
CA LYS A 261 11.73 -7.68 -12.44
C LYS A 261 11.98 -6.94 -11.13
N ALA A 262 11.69 -5.65 -11.10
CA ALA A 262 11.75 -4.84 -9.90
C ALA A 262 10.58 -3.86 -9.80
N VAL A 263 10.05 -3.70 -8.59
CA VAL A 263 9.10 -2.65 -8.23
C VAL A 263 9.71 -1.83 -7.10
N VAL A 264 9.85 -0.53 -7.32
CA VAL A 264 10.42 0.41 -6.35
C VAL A 264 9.31 1.26 -5.76
N MET A 265 9.23 1.30 -4.44
CA MET A 265 8.35 2.21 -3.70
C MET A 265 9.21 3.13 -2.84
N ARG A 266 8.99 4.44 -3.00
CA ARG A 266 9.69 5.51 -2.27
C ARG A 266 8.74 6.53 -1.65
N HIS A 267 7.44 6.25 -1.77
CA HIS A 267 6.33 7.03 -1.23
C HIS A 267 5.49 6.12 -0.35
N ASN A 268 4.84 6.73 0.64
CA ASN A 268 3.87 6.05 1.48
C ASN A 268 2.48 6.03 0.80
N GLU A 269 1.49 5.51 1.51
CA GLU A 269 0.09 5.40 1.11
C GLU A 269 -0.65 6.76 0.97
N GLY A 270 0.02 7.89 1.21
CA GLY A 270 -0.55 9.24 1.17
C GLY A 270 -1.16 9.65 -0.18
N GLY A 271 -0.70 9.07 -1.29
CA GLY A 271 -1.26 9.30 -2.63
C GLY A 271 -2.49 8.45 -2.99
N MET A 272 -2.79 7.41 -2.21
CA MET A 272 -3.87 6.47 -2.53
C MET A 272 -5.25 7.06 -2.23
N SER A 273 -6.25 6.66 -3.03
CA SER A 273 -7.66 6.91 -2.71
C SER A 273 -8.08 6.18 -1.45
N ARG A 274 -9.16 6.66 -0.80
CA ARG A 274 -9.70 6.03 0.42
C ARG A 274 -10.05 4.57 0.20
N ASP A 275 -10.76 4.26 -0.89
CA ASP A 275 -11.20 2.91 -1.20
C ASP A 275 -10.03 1.95 -1.37
N ARG A 276 -8.95 2.40 -2.04
CA ARG A 276 -7.73 1.59 -2.20
C ARG A 276 -7.00 1.35 -0.89
N ARG A 277 -6.97 2.33 0.01
CA ARG A 277 -6.41 2.11 1.35
C ARG A 277 -7.25 1.09 2.13
N THR A 278 -8.58 1.22 2.08
CA THR A 278 -9.48 0.29 2.76
C THR A 278 -9.33 -1.13 2.24
N GLU A 279 -9.35 -1.32 0.91
CA GLU A 279 -9.09 -2.62 0.27
C GLU A 279 -7.75 -3.22 0.70
N THR A 280 -6.70 -2.39 0.81
CA THR A 280 -5.37 -2.83 1.23
C THR A 280 -5.35 -3.29 2.69
N TYR A 281 -5.91 -2.49 3.61
CA TYR A 281 -6.00 -2.87 5.01
C TYR A 281 -6.91 -4.08 5.23
N ASP A 282 -7.96 -4.26 4.42
CA ASP A 282 -8.83 -5.43 4.46
C ASP A 282 -8.08 -6.71 4.12
N LEU A 283 -7.29 -6.70 3.04
CA LEU A 283 -6.45 -7.84 2.68
C LEU A 283 -5.48 -8.16 3.82
N MET A 284 -4.77 -7.16 4.34
CA MET A 284 -3.80 -7.36 5.42
C MET A 284 -4.45 -7.92 6.69
N ARG A 285 -5.61 -7.38 7.07
CA ARG A 285 -6.39 -7.88 8.20
C ARG A 285 -6.79 -9.34 8.00
N CYS A 286 -7.33 -9.67 6.83
CA CYS A 286 -7.74 -11.05 6.55
C CYS A 286 -6.55 -12.02 6.52
N LYS A 287 -5.45 -11.65 5.86
CA LYS A 287 -4.23 -12.47 5.82
C LYS A 287 -3.64 -12.69 7.21
N ALA A 288 -3.63 -11.66 8.05
CA ALA A 288 -3.20 -11.78 9.44
C ALA A 288 -4.10 -12.74 10.23
N ARG A 289 -5.43 -12.70 10.04
CA ARG A 289 -6.36 -13.65 10.68
C ARG A 289 -6.13 -15.08 10.22
N MET A 290 -5.98 -15.30 8.92
CA MET A 290 -5.64 -16.62 8.35
C MET A 290 -4.34 -17.16 8.95
N TYR A 291 -3.28 -16.35 8.94
CA TYR A 291 -1.98 -16.73 9.48
C TYR A 291 -2.05 -17.13 10.96
N CYS A 292 -2.92 -16.47 11.73
CA CYS A 292 -3.08 -16.69 13.15
C CYS A 292 -4.23 -17.64 13.53
N ASN A 293 -4.83 -18.34 12.57
CA ASN A 293 -5.99 -19.22 12.79
C ASN A 293 -7.14 -18.55 13.54
N VAL A 294 -7.38 -17.27 13.25
CA VAL A 294 -8.53 -16.51 13.75
C VAL A 294 -9.64 -16.61 12.71
N SER A 295 -10.88 -16.87 13.15
CA SER A 295 -12.02 -17.02 12.25
C SER A 295 -12.14 -15.84 11.27
N LEU A 296 -12.33 -16.18 10.00
CA LEU A 296 -12.58 -15.22 8.91
C LEU A 296 -14.05 -14.85 8.75
N GLU A 297 -14.95 -15.62 9.35
CA GLU A 297 -16.36 -15.27 9.37
C GLU A 297 -16.45 -13.90 10.04
N GLY A 298 -16.72 -12.85 9.25
CA GLY A 298 -16.97 -11.51 9.77
C GLY A 298 -17.99 -11.67 10.88
N ARG A 299 -17.70 -11.12 12.07
CA ARG A 299 -18.38 -11.44 13.33
C ARG A 299 -19.87 -11.69 13.08
N ILE A 300 -20.27 -12.97 13.03
CA ILE A 300 -21.67 -13.31 13.24
C ILE A 300 -21.99 -12.64 14.58
N PRO A 301 -23.02 -11.79 14.66
CA PRO A 301 -23.29 -11.02 15.87
C PRO A 301 -23.27 -11.96 17.07
N GLU A 302 -22.21 -11.90 17.87
CA GLU A 302 -22.00 -12.83 18.97
C GLU A 302 -23.04 -12.48 20.02
N VAL A 303 -23.90 -13.44 20.33
CA VAL A 303 -24.94 -13.27 21.35
C VAL A 303 -24.46 -13.96 22.61
N ASN A 304 -24.48 -13.26 23.74
CA ASN A 304 -24.14 -13.86 25.03
C ASN A 304 -25.24 -14.82 25.50
N LYS A 305 -25.00 -15.53 26.62
CA LYS A 305 -25.95 -16.52 27.17
C LYS A 305 -27.32 -15.92 27.52
N GLN A 306 -27.40 -14.60 27.66
CA GLN A 306 -28.59 -13.84 28.02
C GLN A 306 -29.33 -13.27 26.80
N GLY A 307 -28.85 -13.51 25.57
CA GLY A 307 -29.50 -13.03 24.36
C GLY A 307 -29.04 -11.64 23.89
N PHE A 308 -28.03 -11.03 24.52
CA PHE A 308 -27.52 -9.71 24.13
C PHE A 308 -26.34 -9.79 23.18
N LEU A 309 -26.26 -8.85 22.23
CA LEU A 309 -25.11 -8.67 21.36
C LEU A 309 -23.87 -8.30 22.18
N VAL A 310 -22.77 -9.02 21.98
CA VAL A 310 -21.50 -8.76 22.66
C VAL A 310 -20.85 -7.50 22.08
N ILE A 311 -20.48 -6.56 22.96
CA ILE A 311 -19.68 -5.37 22.63
C ILE A 311 -18.32 -5.52 23.32
N GLY A 312 -17.27 -5.77 22.54
CA GLY A 312 -15.91 -5.89 23.05
C GLY A 312 -15.27 -4.52 23.22
N MET A 313 -14.98 -4.13 24.46
CA MET A 313 -14.22 -2.94 24.79
C MET A 313 -12.83 -3.35 25.26
N THR A 314 -11.77 -2.80 24.67
CA THR A 314 -10.39 -3.13 25.03
C THR A 314 -9.63 -1.89 25.47
N LEU A 315 -9.15 -1.90 26.71
CA LEU A 315 -8.13 -0.98 27.20
C LEU A 315 -6.76 -1.54 26.81
N PHE A 316 -6.16 -0.96 25.78
CA PHE A 316 -4.84 -1.35 25.29
C PHE A 316 -3.77 -0.46 25.92
N MET A 317 -3.31 -0.94 27.05
CA MET A 317 -2.38 -0.28 27.97
C MET A 317 -0.94 -0.44 27.50
N ARG A 318 -0.09 0.43 28.01
CA ARG A 318 1.36 0.43 27.76
C ARG A 318 2.10 0.77 29.03
N THR A 319 3.32 0.27 29.15
CA THR A 319 4.22 0.59 30.25
C THR A 319 5.17 1.73 29.86
N GLY A 320 5.66 2.47 30.87
CA GLY A 320 6.66 3.52 30.70
C GLY A 320 6.11 4.81 30.09
N SER A 321 6.83 5.37 29.11
CA SER A 321 6.45 6.62 28.43
C SER A 321 5.00 6.57 27.94
N ARG A 322 4.21 7.63 28.13
CA ARG A 322 2.80 7.71 27.69
C ARG A 322 1.87 6.66 28.32
N SER A 323 2.27 5.94 29.36
CA SER A 323 1.32 5.19 30.18
C SER A 323 0.39 6.15 30.91
N PHE A 324 -0.73 5.66 31.43
CA PHE A 324 -1.51 6.46 32.37
C PHE A 324 -0.75 6.64 33.69
N THR A 325 -0.99 7.74 34.39
CA THR A 325 -0.43 7.98 35.74
C THR A 325 -1.07 7.07 36.78
N ASN A 326 -2.36 6.76 36.62
CA ASN A 326 -3.13 5.85 37.46
C ASN A 326 -3.96 4.89 36.59
N GLU A 327 -3.35 3.77 36.20
CA GLU A 327 -3.99 2.77 35.35
C GLU A 327 -5.22 2.15 36.02
N SER A 328 -5.14 1.82 37.31
CA SER A 328 -6.25 1.20 38.05
C SER A 328 -7.50 2.07 38.09
N ALA A 329 -7.33 3.39 38.26
CA ALA A 329 -8.46 4.33 38.20
C ALA A 329 -9.09 4.38 36.81
N VAL A 330 -8.27 4.46 35.75
CA VAL A 330 -8.75 4.44 34.37
C VAL A 330 -9.51 3.15 34.05
N ILE A 331 -8.96 2.00 34.45
CA ILE A 331 -9.61 0.70 34.29
C ILE A 331 -10.97 0.70 35.00
N GLY A 332 -11.02 1.14 36.26
CA GLY A 332 -12.26 1.19 37.04
C GLY A 332 -13.35 2.08 36.42
N ILE A 333 -12.97 3.21 35.80
CA ILE A 333 -13.91 4.08 35.09
C ILE A 333 -14.58 3.35 33.91
N PHE A 334 -13.76 2.76 33.03
CA PHE A 334 -14.28 2.07 31.85
C PHE A 334 -15.01 0.77 32.20
N GLU A 335 -14.58 0.07 33.25
CA GLU A 335 -15.27 -1.10 33.78
C GLU A 335 -16.67 -0.74 34.27
N LYS A 336 -16.78 0.35 35.04
CA LYS A 336 -18.05 0.87 35.55
C LYS A 336 -18.99 1.28 34.42
N GLU A 337 -18.51 1.94 33.37
CA GLU A 337 -19.37 2.32 32.23
C GLU A 337 -19.76 1.11 31.36
N CYS A 338 -18.83 0.17 31.12
CA CYS A 338 -19.12 -1.06 30.39
C CYS A 338 -20.18 -1.90 31.12
N ALA A 339 -20.10 -2.01 32.46
CA ALA A 339 -21.07 -2.76 33.27
C ALA A 339 -22.51 -2.23 33.19
N LYS A 340 -22.72 -0.97 32.75
CA LYS A 340 -24.06 -0.39 32.55
C LYS A 340 -24.70 -0.80 31.23
N VAL A 341 -23.97 -1.45 30.33
CA VAL A 341 -24.41 -1.79 28.98
C VAL A 341 -24.46 -3.30 28.82
N ASP A 342 -25.67 -3.84 28.66
CA ASP A 342 -25.86 -5.27 28.42
C ASP A 342 -25.02 -5.78 27.25
N GLY A 343 -24.31 -6.88 27.46
CA GLY A 343 -23.43 -7.48 26.45
C GLY A 343 -22.05 -6.82 26.34
N CYS A 344 -21.77 -5.72 27.04
CA CYS A 344 -20.43 -5.17 27.06
C CYS A 344 -19.45 -6.08 27.81
N ARG A 345 -18.31 -6.35 27.18
CA ARG A 345 -17.19 -7.10 27.76
C ARG A 345 -15.93 -6.23 27.69
N LEU A 346 -15.44 -5.81 28.85
CA LEU A 346 -14.17 -5.13 28.97
C LEU A 346 -13.01 -6.14 28.99
N MET A 347 -11.95 -5.83 28.24
CA MET A 347 -10.66 -6.51 28.30
C MET A 347 -9.57 -5.47 28.58
N VAL A 348 -8.61 -5.82 29.44
CA VAL A 348 -7.41 -5.02 29.68
C VAL A 348 -6.22 -5.79 29.16
N ALA A 349 -5.38 -5.14 28.38
CA ALA A 349 -4.25 -5.76 27.72
C ALA A 349 -3.05 -4.83 27.67
N TYR A 350 -1.85 -5.40 27.74
CA TYR A 350 -0.60 -4.65 27.69
C TYR A 350 0.14 -4.96 26.39
N SER A 351 0.45 -3.93 25.61
CA SER A 351 0.99 -4.11 24.25
C SER A 351 2.30 -4.90 24.20
N ASN A 352 3.14 -4.76 25.22
CA ASN A 352 4.44 -5.41 25.33
C ASN A 352 4.34 -6.90 25.75
N ASN A 353 3.16 -7.36 26.17
CA ASN A 353 2.95 -8.73 26.65
C ASN A 353 2.29 -9.63 25.59
N LEU A 354 2.07 -9.15 24.37
CA LEU A 354 1.35 -9.88 23.32
C LEU A 354 2.24 -10.18 22.13
N THR A 355 2.25 -11.44 21.74
CA THR A 355 2.72 -11.88 20.42
C THR A 355 1.87 -11.28 19.30
N PHE A 356 2.36 -11.33 18.07
CA PHE A 356 1.62 -10.87 16.89
C PHE A 356 0.22 -11.50 16.79
N CYS A 357 0.11 -12.82 16.94
CA CYS A 357 -1.18 -13.50 16.83
C CYS A 357 -2.13 -13.26 18.00
N GLU A 358 -1.60 -13.02 19.21
CA GLU A 358 -2.43 -12.57 20.33
C GLU A 358 -3.01 -11.17 20.07
N GLN A 359 -2.23 -10.27 19.44
CA GLN A 359 -2.76 -8.97 19.00
C GLN A 359 -3.84 -9.14 17.93
N VAL A 360 -3.64 -10.00 16.92
CA VAL A 360 -4.66 -10.28 15.89
C VAL A 360 -5.95 -10.80 16.51
N LYS A 361 -5.85 -11.79 17.40
CA LYS A 361 -7.00 -12.37 18.11
C LYS A 361 -7.70 -11.36 19.01
N MET A 362 -6.96 -10.50 19.70
CA MET A 362 -7.55 -9.47 20.55
C MET A 362 -8.28 -8.40 19.73
N MET A 363 -7.66 -7.93 18.66
CA MET A 363 -8.25 -6.90 17.80
C MET A 363 -9.48 -7.42 17.06
N SER A 364 -9.51 -8.70 16.67
CA SER A 364 -10.73 -9.32 16.12
C SER A 364 -11.87 -9.45 17.14
N LEU A 365 -11.56 -9.34 18.44
CA LEU A 365 -12.55 -9.35 19.51
C LEU A 365 -12.94 -7.94 20.00
N THR A 366 -12.38 -6.88 19.40
CA THR A 366 -12.50 -5.50 19.87
C THR A 366 -13.41 -4.67 18.94
N ASP A 367 -14.47 -4.10 19.51
CA ASP A 367 -15.34 -3.11 18.86
C ASP A 367 -14.96 -1.67 19.25
N ILE A 368 -14.47 -1.48 20.48
CA ILE A 368 -14.03 -0.19 21.01
C ILE A 368 -12.61 -0.36 21.56
N LEU A 369 -11.63 0.29 20.94
CA LEU A 369 -10.25 0.30 21.39
C LEU A 369 -9.96 1.62 22.11
N VAL A 370 -9.45 1.52 23.32
CA VAL A 370 -9.07 2.66 24.16
C VAL A 370 -7.59 2.57 24.43
N SER A 371 -6.80 3.54 23.96
CA SER A 371 -5.34 3.48 24.12
C SER A 371 -4.69 4.87 24.11
N THR A 372 -3.56 5.00 24.79
CA THR A 372 -2.73 6.19 24.68
C THR A 372 -1.97 6.22 23.36
N HIS A 373 -1.71 7.40 22.83
CA HIS A 373 -1.03 7.60 21.57
C HIS A 373 0.36 6.95 21.57
N GLY A 374 0.65 6.11 20.59
CA GLY A 374 1.97 5.56 20.39
C GLY A 374 1.98 4.40 19.43
N ALA A 375 3.20 4.02 19.01
CA ALA A 375 3.42 3.04 17.95
C ALA A 375 2.56 1.78 18.12
N GLN A 376 2.35 1.31 19.36
CA GLN A 376 1.55 0.13 19.65
C GLN A 376 0.13 0.18 19.08
N LEU A 377 -0.48 1.37 18.98
CA LEU A 377 -1.82 1.58 18.44
C LEU A 377 -1.91 1.29 16.94
N THR A 378 -0.78 1.09 16.26
CA THR A 378 -0.72 0.72 14.82
C THR A 378 -1.50 -0.56 14.54
N ASN A 379 -1.56 -1.51 15.48
CA ASN A 379 -2.28 -2.77 15.29
C ASN A 379 -3.82 -2.62 15.22
N MET A 380 -4.36 -1.42 15.46
CA MET A 380 -5.80 -1.13 15.41
C MET A 380 -6.46 -1.53 14.08
N PHE A 381 -5.74 -1.51 12.95
CA PHE A 381 -6.34 -1.88 11.66
C PHE A 381 -6.78 -3.36 11.62
N LEU A 382 -6.30 -4.20 12.54
CA LEU A 382 -6.70 -5.61 12.67
C LEU A 382 -8.13 -5.79 13.23
N MET A 383 -8.69 -4.73 13.82
CA MET A 383 -10.09 -4.68 14.24
C MET A 383 -11.02 -4.71 13.03
N ASP A 384 -12.26 -5.14 13.22
CA ASP A 384 -13.27 -5.09 12.17
C ASP A 384 -13.54 -3.65 11.69
N LYS A 385 -14.05 -3.54 10.46
CA LYS A 385 -14.58 -2.27 9.97
C LYS A 385 -15.67 -1.77 10.91
N ASN A 386 -15.89 -0.46 10.90
CA ASN A 386 -16.80 0.26 11.79
C ASN A 386 -16.46 0.19 13.28
N SER A 387 -15.41 -0.52 13.71
CA SER A 387 -14.94 -0.42 15.09
C SER A 387 -14.48 1.02 15.42
N SER A 388 -14.46 1.33 16.72
CA SER A 388 -14.28 2.67 17.25
C SER A 388 -12.99 2.77 18.07
N VAL A 389 -12.30 3.89 17.98
CA VAL A 389 -11.00 4.11 18.65
C VAL A 389 -11.04 5.40 19.44
N MET A 390 -10.69 5.31 20.72
CA MET A 390 -10.58 6.41 21.67
C MET A 390 -9.10 6.61 22.00
N GLU A 391 -8.57 7.78 21.67
CA GLU A 391 -7.14 8.06 21.76
C GLU A 391 -6.79 9.09 22.85
N PHE A 392 -5.72 8.84 23.61
CA PHE A 392 -5.29 9.70 24.72
C PHE A 392 -3.87 10.19 24.52
N PHE A 393 -3.63 11.48 24.76
CA PHE A 393 -2.33 12.12 24.58
C PHE A 393 -1.79 12.68 25.90
N PRO A 394 -0.46 12.60 26.13
CA PRO A 394 0.17 13.35 27.22
C PRO A 394 0.12 14.85 26.95
N LYS A 395 0.39 15.65 27.99
CA LYS A 395 0.47 17.11 27.89
C LYS A 395 1.49 17.55 26.84
N GLY A 396 1.19 18.66 26.17
CA GLY A 396 2.09 19.32 25.23
C GLY A 396 2.21 18.66 23.86
N TRP A 397 1.68 17.44 23.66
CA TRP A 397 1.79 16.72 22.39
C TRP A 397 1.29 17.53 21.18
N LEU A 398 0.16 18.23 21.32
CA LEU A 398 -0.44 19.05 20.26
C LEU A 398 0.52 20.12 19.72
N LYS A 399 1.39 20.67 20.58
CA LYS A 399 2.28 21.79 20.26
C LYS A 399 3.50 21.38 19.44
N VAL A 400 3.99 20.15 19.66
CA VAL A 400 5.30 19.71 19.15
C VAL A 400 5.25 18.51 18.20
N ALA A 401 4.16 17.72 18.21
CA ALA A 401 4.11 16.47 17.45
C ALA A 401 3.87 16.64 15.94
N GLY A 402 3.56 17.87 15.50
CA GLY A 402 3.27 18.18 14.10
C GLY A 402 2.18 17.26 13.54
N VAL A 403 2.40 16.71 12.35
CA VAL A 403 1.44 15.80 11.69
C VAL A 403 1.34 14.42 12.36
N GLY A 404 2.32 14.03 13.18
CA GLY A 404 2.36 12.70 13.81
C GLY A 404 1.19 12.43 14.76
N GLN A 405 0.54 13.48 15.27
CA GLN A 405 -0.65 13.37 16.10
C GLN A 405 -1.89 12.84 15.39
N TYR A 406 -1.92 12.85 14.05
CA TYR A 406 -3.06 12.41 13.25
C TYR A 406 -2.92 10.98 12.71
N VAL A 407 -1.81 10.30 13.01
CA VAL A 407 -1.50 8.97 12.47
C VAL A 407 -2.65 7.98 12.71
N TYR A 408 -3.16 7.86 13.93
CA TYR A 408 -4.20 6.87 14.24
C TYR A 408 -5.60 7.32 13.84
N HIS A 409 -5.84 8.63 13.72
CA HIS A 409 -7.00 9.16 13.02
C HIS A 409 -7.01 8.73 11.54
N TRP A 410 -5.86 8.82 10.86
CA TRP A 410 -5.72 8.37 9.49
C TRP A 410 -5.86 6.87 9.35
N ILE A 411 -5.17 6.07 10.16
CA ILE A 411 -5.29 4.60 10.12
C ILE A 411 -6.75 4.19 10.34
N ALA A 412 -7.46 4.78 11.32
CA ALA A 412 -8.87 4.51 11.52
C ALA A 412 -9.68 4.80 10.25
N SER A 413 -9.50 5.99 9.64
CA SER A 413 -10.20 6.33 8.40
C SER A 413 -9.85 5.41 7.23
N TRP A 414 -8.58 4.98 7.14
CA TRP A 414 -8.06 4.20 6.04
C TRP A 414 -8.45 2.73 6.13
N SER A 415 -8.62 2.18 7.33
CA SER A 415 -9.04 0.81 7.58
C SER A 415 -10.56 0.63 7.71
N GLY A 416 -11.35 1.69 7.47
CA GLY A 416 -12.81 1.66 7.52
C GLY A 416 -13.38 1.72 8.94
N MET A 417 -12.65 2.29 9.89
CA MET A 417 -13.01 2.43 11.31
C MET A 417 -13.37 3.89 11.65
N ARG A 418 -13.74 4.12 12.90
CA ARG A 418 -14.13 5.44 13.44
C ARG A 418 -13.16 5.89 14.52
N HIS A 419 -12.64 7.10 14.37
CA HIS A 419 -11.87 7.75 15.41
C HIS A 419 -12.81 8.61 16.27
N GLN A 420 -13.03 8.24 17.52
CA GLN A 420 -14.02 8.83 18.43
C GLN A 420 -13.58 10.14 19.10
N GLY A 421 -12.60 10.80 18.50
CA GLY A 421 -11.91 11.96 19.06
C GLY A 421 -10.71 11.59 19.92
N ALA A 422 -10.09 12.62 20.49
CA ALA A 422 -8.86 12.51 21.25
C ALA A 422 -8.99 13.26 22.57
N TRP A 423 -8.56 12.65 23.66
CA TRP A 423 -8.34 13.35 24.92
C TRP A 423 -6.88 13.81 25.02
N ARG A 424 -6.68 15.03 25.51
CA ARG A 424 -5.35 15.62 25.67
C ARG A 424 -5.19 16.05 27.12
N ASP A 425 -4.18 15.49 27.76
CA ASP A 425 -3.87 15.87 29.13
C ASP A 425 -3.44 17.34 29.21
N LEU A 426 -3.98 18.04 30.20
CA LEU A 426 -3.62 19.41 30.53
C LEU A 426 -2.64 19.48 31.71
N ASN A 427 -2.55 18.40 32.49
CA ASN A 427 -1.92 18.34 33.81
C ASN A 427 -0.68 17.42 33.86
N GLY A 428 0.06 17.32 32.77
CA GLY A 428 1.33 16.58 32.69
C GLY A 428 2.59 17.42 32.99
N ASP A 429 3.75 16.80 32.77
CA ASP A 429 5.08 17.38 33.02
C ASP A 429 5.29 18.74 32.33
N GLU A 430 5.93 19.67 33.05
CA GLU A 430 6.26 20.98 32.52
C GLU A 430 7.56 20.96 31.72
N CYS A 431 7.60 21.75 30.64
CA CYS A 431 8.82 21.99 29.90
C CYS A 431 9.47 23.30 30.37
N PRO A 432 10.81 23.34 30.57
CA PRO A 432 11.50 24.57 30.95
C PRO A 432 11.59 25.61 29.82
N TYR A 433 11.11 25.28 28.62
CA TYR A 433 11.05 26.16 27.44
C TYR A 433 9.60 26.49 27.08
N ALA A 434 9.41 27.40 26.11
CA ALA A 434 8.09 27.66 25.54
C ALA A 434 7.44 26.36 25.02
N GLU A 435 6.11 26.21 25.15
CA GLU A 435 5.43 24.94 24.88
C GLU A 435 5.56 24.43 23.43
N ASP A 436 5.84 25.32 22.48
CA ASP A 436 6.06 25.00 21.06
C ASP A 436 7.53 24.75 20.71
N ASP A 437 8.43 24.88 21.68
CA ASP A 437 9.86 24.62 21.50
C ASP A 437 10.11 23.12 21.25
N ARG A 438 10.86 22.82 20.19
CA ARG A 438 11.20 21.43 19.81
C ARG A 438 11.94 20.67 20.91
N ARG A 439 12.65 21.37 21.80
CA ARG A 439 13.33 20.76 22.96
C ARG A 439 12.35 20.15 23.95
N CYS A 440 11.10 20.61 23.97
CA CYS A 440 10.04 20.01 24.79
C CYS A 440 9.51 18.68 24.25
N MET A 441 9.84 18.32 22.99
CA MET A 441 9.32 17.10 22.36
C MET A 441 9.63 15.85 23.14
N SER A 442 10.84 15.69 23.68
CA SER A 442 11.21 14.50 24.46
C SER A 442 10.45 14.44 25.79
N ILE A 443 10.25 15.58 26.46
CA ILE A 443 9.49 15.67 27.71
C ILE A 443 8.04 15.26 27.47
N TYR A 444 7.36 15.95 26.54
CA TYR A 444 5.96 15.66 26.22
C TYR A 444 5.76 14.25 25.66
N LYS A 445 6.69 13.75 24.84
CA LYS A 445 6.61 12.39 24.29
C LYS A 445 6.81 11.30 25.34
N ASN A 446 7.54 11.60 26.41
CA ASN A 446 7.83 10.64 27.47
C ASN A 446 6.91 10.80 28.68
N GLY A 447 6.20 11.92 28.78
CA GLY A 447 5.24 12.21 29.83
C GLY A 447 4.16 11.13 29.93
N LYS A 448 3.69 10.92 31.16
CA LYS A 448 2.52 10.08 31.43
C LYS A 448 1.23 10.86 31.18
N VAL A 449 0.14 10.10 31.08
CA VAL A 449 -1.19 10.59 30.74
C VAL A 449 -2.04 10.59 32.00
N GLY A 450 -2.51 11.75 32.44
CA GLY A 450 -3.48 11.88 33.52
C GLY A 450 -4.84 11.27 33.17
N PHE A 451 -5.80 11.40 34.10
CA PHE A 451 -7.18 11.00 33.85
C PHE A 451 -8.16 12.04 34.41
N ASN A 452 -9.35 12.09 33.80
CA ASN A 452 -10.47 12.88 34.29
C ASN A 452 -11.69 11.95 34.36
N GLU A 453 -12.09 11.59 35.58
CA GLU A 453 -13.14 10.59 35.79
C GLU A 453 -14.46 10.97 35.12
N THR A 454 -14.93 12.22 35.30
CA THR A 454 -16.18 12.69 34.73
C THR A 454 -16.13 12.62 33.20
N TYR A 455 -15.10 13.21 32.58
CA TYR A 455 -14.97 13.21 31.12
C TYR A 455 -14.86 11.80 30.55
N PHE A 456 -14.04 10.94 31.17
CA PHE A 456 -13.80 9.59 30.67
C PHE A 456 -15.08 8.76 30.77
N SER A 457 -15.85 8.92 31.85
CA SER A 457 -17.13 8.24 32.03
C SER A 457 -18.16 8.68 30.98
N GLU A 458 -18.27 9.99 30.75
CA GLU A 458 -19.21 10.53 29.76
C GLU A 458 -18.84 10.09 28.34
N TRP A 459 -17.56 10.23 27.97
CA TRP A 459 -17.08 9.83 26.65
C TRP A 459 -17.23 8.32 26.41
N ALA A 460 -16.92 7.48 27.40
CA ALA A 460 -17.10 6.04 27.31
C ALA A 460 -18.56 5.66 27.10
N ARG A 461 -19.47 6.26 27.89
CA ARG A 461 -20.92 6.04 27.78
C ARG A 461 -21.44 6.39 26.39
N ASP A 462 -21.04 7.53 25.85
CA ASP A 462 -21.51 8.01 24.55
C ASP A 462 -21.04 7.08 23.42
N VAL A 463 -19.76 6.67 23.44
CA VAL A 463 -19.20 5.74 22.45
C VAL A 463 -19.84 4.35 22.57
N LEU A 464 -20.04 3.83 23.79
CA LEU A 464 -20.70 2.54 24.02
C LEU A 464 -22.13 2.54 23.46
N ASN A 465 -22.89 3.61 23.71
CA ASN A 465 -24.25 3.76 23.18
C ASN A 465 -24.27 3.82 21.64
N GLU A 466 -23.35 4.55 21.02
CA GLU A 466 -23.22 4.60 19.56
C GLU A 466 -22.93 3.21 18.98
N VAL A 467 -21.98 2.48 19.57
CA VAL A 467 -21.60 1.13 19.11
C VAL A 467 -22.76 0.14 19.31
N LYS A 468 -23.49 0.23 20.43
CA LYS A 468 -24.68 -0.60 20.69
C LYS A 468 -25.75 -0.42 19.61
N ILE A 469 -26.11 0.83 19.30
CA ILE A 469 -27.11 1.15 18.28
C ILE A 469 -26.66 0.60 16.92
N ARG A 470 -25.41 0.88 16.53
CA ARG A 470 -24.86 0.40 15.26
C ARG A 470 -24.89 -1.12 15.14
N LYS A 471 -24.48 -1.86 16.18
CA LYS A 471 -24.50 -3.32 16.12
C LYS A 471 -25.90 -3.89 15.97
N LEU A 472 -26.92 -3.24 16.54
CA LEU A 472 -28.32 -3.61 16.33
C LEU A 472 -28.75 -3.38 14.88
N GLU A 473 -28.34 -2.27 14.28
CA GLU A 473 -28.60 -1.96 12.86
C GLU A 473 -27.88 -2.92 11.90
N GLU A 474 -26.62 -3.26 12.20
CA GLU A 474 -25.82 -4.24 11.45
C GLU A 474 -26.41 -5.65 11.54
N ALA A 475 -26.87 -6.08 12.72
CA ALA A 475 -27.56 -7.35 12.89
C ALA A 475 -28.90 -7.42 12.13
N ALA A 476 -29.57 -6.28 11.95
CA ALA A 476 -30.79 -6.18 11.17
C ALA A 476 -30.55 -6.16 9.65
N SER A 477 -29.33 -5.84 9.19
CA SER A 477 -28.99 -5.72 7.78
C SER A 477 -28.19 -6.93 7.29
N LYS A 478 -28.74 -7.66 6.31
CA LYS A 478 -28.00 -8.73 5.61
C LYS A 478 -26.94 -8.12 4.70
N THR A 479 -25.73 -7.90 5.22
CA THR A 479 -24.64 -7.34 4.40
C THR A 479 -23.94 -8.47 3.64
N ILE A 480 -23.90 -8.35 2.31
CA ILE A 480 -23.18 -9.24 1.41
C ILE A 480 -21.68 -8.90 1.54
N ALA A 481 -20.86 -9.92 1.81
CA ALA A 481 -19.41 -9.76 1.87
C ALA A 481 -18.85 -9.34 0.51
N SER A 482 -17.98 -8.34 0.51
CA SER A 482 -17.22 -7.93 -0.67
C SER A 482 -16.13 -8.96 -0.95
N THR A 483 -16.20 -9.62 -2.11
CA THR A 483 -15.15 -10.51 -2.59
C THR A 483 -13.88 -9.73 -2.90
N SER A 484 -12.77 -10.06 -2.25
CA SER A 484 -11.46 -9.46 -2.54
C SER A 484 -10.73 -10.20 -3.68
N ALA A 485 -9.94 -9.46 -4.48
CA ALA A 485 -9.24 -10.01 -5.65
C ALA A 485 -8.06 -10.95 -5.30
N CYS A 486 -7.55 -10.90 -4.06
CA CYS A 486 -6.48 -11.77 -3.56
C CYS A 486 -7.00 -12.63 -2.42
N SER A 487 -6.83 -13.96 -2.51
CA SER A 487 -7.54 -14.92 -1.66
C SER A 487 -7.60 -14.53 -0.19
N CYS A 488 -8.80 -14.09 0.19
CA CYS A 488 -9.27 -13.77 1.52
C CYS A 488 -10.77 -13.41 1.43
N GLY A 489 -11.62 -14.43 1.21
CA GLY A 489 -13.09 -14.32 1.17
C GLY A 489 -13.65 -13.58 -0.04
#